data_AF-A0A936VVH3-F1
#
_entry.id   AF-A0A936VVH3-F1
#
_cell.length_a   1.000
_cell.length_b   1.000
_cell.length_c   1.000
_cell.angle_alpha   90.00
_cell.angle_beta   90.00
_cell.angle_gamma   90.00
#
_symmetry.space_group_name_H-M   'P 1'
#
loop_
_entity.id
_entity.type
_entity.pdbx_description
1 polymer ?
#
loop_
_entity_poly.entity_id
_entity_poly.type
_entity_poly.pdbx_seq_one_letter_code
_entity_poly.pdbx_strand_id
1 'polypeptide(L)'
;MTFELARRIFEHTLDCETRISTAINLGLLGLIDKDFIEATSQMVSNAIAAGERVWMTSDLHFLHANIINYSRRPFYNVSDMTGAHLRLLQKVPANELLIFVGDMALGNYQDGVDLIKTIRARKLLIVGNHDMTRDGRCRYDRERGLFEAIVPFLHWMGPMGRLVFVSHYPAFIPSDFKGERVMNYHGHLHEKNMESNDQIKYFNAGWDVSHGLLCL
;
A
#
# COMPACT_ATOMS: atom_id res chain seq x y z
N MET A 1 3.95 -7.66 15.64
CA MET A 1 2.79 -8.47 15.22
C MET A 1 3.28 -9.78 14.64
N THR A 2 2.67 -10.92 14.98
CA THR A 2 2.96 -12.23 14.36
C THR A 2 2.28 -12.34 13.00
N PHE A 3 2.83 -13.18 12.11
CA PHE A 3 2.23 -13.41 10.79
C PHE A 3 0.80 -13.92 10.87
N GLU A 4 0.52 -14.92 11.71
CA GLU A 4 -0.83 -15.50 11.82
C GLU A 4 -1.88 -14.47 12.23
N LEU A 5 -1.47 -13.50 13.06
CA LEU A 5 -2.35 -12.40 13.47
C LEU A 5 -2.59 -11.42 12.32
N ALA A 6 -1.53 -11.04 11.62
CA ALA A 6 -1.61 -10.15 10.45
C ALA A 6 -2.46 -10.78 9.33
N ARG A 7 -2.24 -12.05 9.03
CA ARG A 7 -3.01 -12.85 8.08
C ARG A 7 -4.49 -12.87 8.45
N ARG A 8 -4.81 -13.16 9.72
CA ARG A 8 -6.20 -13.19 10.19
C ARG A 8 -6.90 -11.84 10.06
N ILE A 9 -6.21 -10.73 10.38
CA ILE A 9 -6.74 -9.38 10.16
C ILE A 9 -6.98 -9.13 8.68
N PHE A 10 -6.03 -9.52 7.82
CA PHE A 10 -6.13 -9.34 6.38
C PHE A 10 -7.29 -10.12 5.76
N GLU A 11 -7.42 -11.41 6.08
CA GLU A 11 -8.54 -12.27 5.63
C GLU A 11 -9.88 -11.68 6.06
N HIS A 12 -10.02 -11.30 7.33
CA HIS A 12 -11.25 -10.68 7.84
C HIS A 12 -11.55 -9.34 7.15
N THR A 13 -10.53 -8.54 6.88
CA THR A 13 -10.66 -7.27 6.17
C THR A 13 -11.22 -7.47 4.75
N LEU A 14 -10.74 -8.48 4.02
CA LEU A 14 -11.24 -8.81 2.70
C LEU A 14 -12.68 -9.37 2.73
N ASP A 15 -13.03 -10.15 3.75
CA ASP A 15 -14.40 -10.65 3.93
C ASP A 15 -15.40 -9.52 4.22
N CYS A 16 -14.98 -8.46 4.90
CA CYS A 16 -15.81 -7.28 5.17
C CYS A 16 -15.92 -6.33 3.97
N GLU A 17 -15.03 -6.44 2.98
CA GLU A 17 -15.01 -5.54 1.83
C GLU A 17 -15.91 -6.04 0.69
N THR A 18 -17.08 -5.42 0.58
CA THR A 18 -18.14 -5.84 -0.35
C THR A 18 -18.04 -5.20 -1.74
N ARG A 19 -17.15 -4.22 -1.94
CA ARG A 19 -17.03 -3.44 -3.19
C ARG A 19 -16.09 -4.07 -4.22
N ILE A 20 -15.49 -5.22 -3.92
CA ILE A 20 -14.49 -5.87 -4.74
C ILE A 20 -15.05 -7.17 -5.33
N SER A 21 -14.61 -7.53 -6.53
CA SER A 21 -14.98 -8.81 -7.12
C SER A 21 -14.34 -9.98 -6.37
N THR A 22 -15.05 -11.10 -6.30
CA THR A 22 -14.55 -12.34 -5.69
C THR A 22 -13.20 -12.77 -6.29
N ALA A 23 -13.00 -12.58 -7.59
CA ALA A 23 -11.75 -12.92 -8.26
C ALA A 23 -10.56 -12.09 -7.74
N ILE A 24 -10.75 -10.79 -7.51
CA ILE A 24 -9.69 -9.93 -6.96
C ILE A 24 -9.39 -10.32 -5.50
N ASN A 25 -10.43 -10.55 -4.68
CA ASN A 25 -10.23 -10.98 -3.29
C ASN A 25 -9.46 -12.31 -3.21
N LEU A 26 -9.84 -13.31 -4.02
CA LEU A 26 -9.12 -14.58 -4.10
C LEU A 26 -7.69 -14.40 -4.62
N GLY A 27 -7.47 -13.50 -5.56
CA GLY A 27 -6.14 -13.15 -6.06
C GLY A 27 -5.24 -12.58 -4.96
N LEU A 28 -5.76 -11.63 -4.17
CA LEU A 28 -5.03 -11.04 -3.04
C LEU A 28 -4.70 -12.07 -1.96
N LEU A 29 -5.65 -12.97 -1.64
CA LEU A 29 -5.41 -14.10 -0.75
C LEU A 29 -4.35 -15.07 -1.31
N GLY A 30 -4.34 -15.25 -2.63
CA GLY A 30 -3.36 -16.08 -3.34
C GLY A 30 -1.92 -15.53 -3.30
N LEU A 31 -1.74 -14.25 -2.98
CA LEU A 31 -0.42 -13.63 -2.78
C LEU A 31 0.15 -13.87 -1.37
N ILE A 32 -0.59 -14.54 -0.48
CA ILE A 32 -0.12 -14.81 0.88
C ILE A 32 0.93 -15.92 0.84
N ASP A 33 2.19 -15.51 0.94
CA ASP A 33 3.35 -16.36 1.18
C ASP A 33 3.97 -15.96 2.52
N LYS A 34 3.94 -16.87 3.50
CA LYS A 34 4.38 -16.59 4.87
C LYS A 34 5.84 -16.17 4.93
N ASP A 35 6.72 -16.98 4.38
CA ASP A 35 8.16 -16.78 4.49
C ASP A 35 8.57 -15.49 3.76
N PHE A 36 7.95 -15.22 2.61
CA PHE A 36 8.22 -14.01 1.84
C PHE A 36 7.69 -12.74 2.52
N ILE A 37 6.49 -12.78 3.11
CA ILE A 37 5.90 -11.64 3.84
C ILE A 37 6.70 -11.38 5.13
N GLU A 38 7.07 -12.41 5.88
CA GLU A 38 7.90 -12.26 7.09
C GLU A 38 9.28 -11.69 6.75
N ALA A 39 9.94 -12.21 5.70
CA ALA A 39 11.23 -11.69 5.25
C ALA A 39 11.15 -10.22 4.81
N THR A 40 10.12 -9.85 4.02
CA THR A 40 9.91 -8.47 3.56
C THR A 40 9.61 -7.54 4.73
N SER A 41 8.76 -7.98 5.66
CA SER A 41 8.42 -7.22 6.86
C SER A 41 9.62 -7.01 7.78
N GLN A 42 10.45 -8.05 7.94
CA GLN A 42 11.68 -7.95 8.72
C GLN A 42 12.69 -7.00 8.07
N MET A 43 12.81 -7.01 6.74
CA MET A 43 13.65 -6.05 6.01
C MET A 43 13.24 -4.61 6.30
N VAL A 44 11.93 -4.30 6.23
CA VAL A 44 11.40 -2.97 6.55
C VAL A 44 11.67 -2.61 8.01
N SER A 45 11.35 -3.52 8.93
CA SER A 45 11.58 -3.32 10.37
C SER A 45 13.06 -3.08 10.70
N ASN A 46 13.98 -3.79 10.04
CA ASN A 46 15.41 -3.63 10.22
C ASN A 46 15.91 -2.27 9.71
N ALA A 47 15.41 -1.81 8.55
CA ALA A 47 15.75 -0.49 8.01
C ALA A 47 15.34 0.62 8.99
N ILE A 48 14.12 0.57 9.50
CA ILE A 48 13.62 1.53 10.51
C ILE A 48 14.49 1.46 11.77
N ALA A 49 14.80 0.26 12.27
CA ALA A 49 15.63 0.09 13.47
C ALA A 49 17.08 0.59 13.28
N ALA A 50 17.59 0.54 12.06
CA ALA A 50 18.90 1.09 11.68
C ALA A 50 18.90 2.62 11.51
N GLY A 51 17.75 3.28 11.64
CA GLY A 51 17.59 4.72 11.44
C GLY A 51 17.49 5.13 9.97
N GLU A 52 17.24 4.19 9.06
CA GLU A 52 16.91 4.50 7.67
C GLU A 52 15.48 5.04 7.58
N ARG A 53 15.26 5.98 6.64
CA ARG A 53 13.92 6.50 6.37
C ARG A 53 13.15 5.52 5.50
N VAL A 54 11.92 5.22 5.91
CA VAL A 54 10.96 4.46 5.12
C VAL A 54 9.81 5.37 4.74
N TRP A 55 9.63 5.56 3.43
CA TRP A 55 8.61 6.43 2.86
C TRP A 55 7.39 5.62 2.43
N MET A 56 6.20 6.19 2.59
CA MET A 56 4.95 5.58 2.14
C MET A 56 4.09 6.57 1.35
N THR A 57 3.41 6.05 0.34
CA THR A 57 2.31 6.73 -0.37
C THR A 57 1.37 5.68 -0.95
N SER A 58 0.19 6.08 -1.37
CA SER A 58 -0.83 5.18 -1.90
C SER A 58 -1.73 5.88 -2.90
N ASP A 59 -2.47 5.09 -3.69
CA ASP A 59 -3.55 5.58 -4.54
C ASP A 59 -3.03 6.62 -5.54
N LEU A 60 -1.86 6.39 -6.14
CA LEU A 60 -1.31 7.33 -7.11
C LEU A 60 -2.17 7.38 -8.37
N HIS A 61 -2.75 6.24 -8.76
CA HIS A 61 -3.57 6.08 -9.97
C HIS A 61 -2.95 6.78 -11.18
N PHE A 62 -1.67 6.52 -11.45
CA PHE A 62 -0.99 7.05 -12.62
C PHE A 62 -1.84 6.81 -13.87
N LEU A 63 -1.87 7.84 -14.73
CA LEU A 63 -2.59 7.81 -16.01
C LEU A 63 -4.12 7.66 -15.90
N HIS A 64 -4.72 7.88 -14.72
CA HIS A 64 -6.18 7.83 -14.53
C HIS A 64 -6.80 9.24 -14.55
N ALA A 65 -7.28 9.72 -15.69
CA ALA A 65 -7.84 11.07 -15.78
C ALA A 65 -9.07 11.31 -14.87
N ASN A 66 -9.93 10.30 -14.70
CA ASN A 66 -11.16 10.45 -13.93
C ASN A 66 -10.93 10.64 -12.42
N ILE A 67 -9.79 10.19 -11.88
CA ILE A 67 -9.51 10.32 -10.44
C ILE A 67 -9.39 11.78 -10.01
N ILE A 68 -9.02 12.68 -10.93
CA ILE A 68 -8.90 14.10 -10.66
C ILE A 68 -10.24 14.67 -10.18
N ASN A 69 -11.31 14.39 -10.91
CA ASN A 69 -12.64 14.87 -10.52
C ASN A 69 -13.22 14.04 -9.37
N TYR A 70 -12.98 12.72 -9.37
CA TYR A 70 -13.52 11.81 -8.36
C TYR A 70 -13.03 12.14 -6.94
N SER A 71 -11.73 12.38 -6.78
CA SER A 71 -11.10 12.71 -5.50
C SER A 71 -10.73 14.19 -5.35
N ARG A 72 -11.27 15.05 -6.23
CA ARG A 72 -11.02 16.51 -6.27
C ARG A 72 -9.53 16.88 -6.25
N ARG A 73 -8.70 16.11 -6.97
CA ARG A 73 -7.26 16.39 -7.03
C ARG A 73 -7.01 17.75 -7.68
N PRO A 74 -6.09 18.57 -7.16
CA PRO A 74 -5.80 19.91 -7.66
C PRO A 74 -4.94 19.90 -8.94
N PHE A 75 -5.38 19.16 -9.98
CA PHE A 75 -4.68 19.07 -11.25
C PHE A 75 -5.62 19.37 -12.40
N TYR A 76 -5.11 20.09 -13.40
CA TYR A 76 -5.89 20.41 -14.59
C TYR A 76 -6.09 19.18 -15.49
N ASN A 77 -5.07 18.34 -15.61
CA ASN A 77 -5.12 17.12 -16.42
C ASN A 77 -4.22 16.00 -15.85
N VAL A 78 -4.33 14.82 -16.45
CA VAL A 78 -3.61 13.60 -16.04
C VAL A 78 -2.09 13.70 -16.22
N SER A 79 -1.61 14.47 -17.19
CA SER A 79 -0.17 14.68 -17.43
C SER A 79 0.44 15.50 -16.30
N ASP A 80 -0.23 16.59 -15.91
CA ASP A 80 0.19 17.46 -14.81
C ASP A 80 0.24 16.70 -13.48
N MET A 81 -0.81 15.91 -13.19
CA MET A 81 -0.86 15.03 -12.02
C MET A 81 0.29 14.03 -12.01
N THR A 82 0.47 13.30 -13.11
CA THR A 82 1.51 12.26 -13.23
C THR A 82 2.90 12.87 -13.05
N GLY A 83 3.18 14.00 -13.69
CA GLY A 83 4.44 14.72 -13.54
C GLY A 83 4.68 15.23 -12.12
N ALA A 84 3.63 15.72 -11.44
CA ALA A 84 3.74 16.16 -10.05
C ALA A 84 4.05 15.01 -9.10
N HIS A 85 3.36 13.88 -9.24
CA HIS A 85 3.63 12.67 -8.47
C HIS A 85 5.07 12.18 -8.70
N LEU A 86 5.53 12.09 -9.95
CA LEU A 86 6.91 11.67 -10.25
C LEU A 86 7.96 12.59 -9.62
N ARG A 87 7.76 13.92 -9.69
CA ARG A 87 8.65 14.89 -9.03
C ARG A 87 8.69 14.69 -7.51
N LEU A 88 7.55 14.37 -6.89
CA LEU A 88 7.49 14.05 -5.47
C LEU A 88 8.29 12.78 -5.15
N LEU A 89 8.09 11.71 -5.91
CA LEU A 89 8.74 10.42 -5.68
C LEU A 89 10.25 10.47 -5.96
N GLN A 90 10.69 11.32 -6.89
CA GLN A 90 12.11 11.57 -7.14
C GLN A 90 12.84 12.27 -5.99
N LYS A 91 12.13 12.83 -5.00
CA LYS A 91 12.74 13.36 -3.79
C LYS A 91 13.22 12.27 -2.84
N VAL A 92 12.72 11.04 -2.98
CA VAL A 92 13.18 9.90 -2.19
C VAL A 92 14.54 9.44 -2.71
N PRO A 93 15.59 9.41 -1.87
CA PRO A 93 16.91 8.94 -2.26
C PRO A 93 16.90 7.50 -2.79
N ALA A 94 17.81 7.20 -3.72
CA ALA A 94 17.88 5.90 -4.38
C ALA A 94 18.16 4.73 -3.42
N ASN A 95 18.84 5.00 -2.30
CA ASN A 95 19.16 4.01 -1.27
C ASN A 95 18.07 3.86 -0.20
N GLU A 96 17.04 4.72 -0.21
CA GLU A 96 15.94 4.68 0.76
C GLU A 96 14.75 3.90 0.22
N LEU A 97 13.91 3.43 1.15
CA LEU A 97 12.79 2.57 0.84
C LEU A 97 11.52 3.40 0.63
N LEU A 98 10.81 3.13 -0.47
CA LEU A 98 9.52 3.67 -0.80
C LEU A 98 8.50 2.55 -0.94
N ILE A 99 7.52 2.52 -0.05
CA ILE A 99 6.44 1.55 -0.02
C ILE A 99 5.21 2.21 -0.66
N PHE A 100 4.70 1.58 -1.72
CA PHE A 100 3.43 1.94 -2.31
C PHE A 100 2.33 1.09 -1.69
N VAL A 101 1.36 1.72 -1.03
CA VAL A 101 0.26 1.03 -0.33
C VAL A 101 -0.93 0.76 -1.26
N GLY A 102 -0.62 0.44 -2.52
CA GLY A 102 -1.57 0.01 -3.55
C GLY A 102 -1.96 1.08 -4.57
N ASP A 103 -2.63 0.58 -5.62
CA ASP A 103 -3.29 1.31 -6.70
C ASP A 103 -2.36 2.28 -7.46
N MET A 104 -1.36 1.68 -8.11
CA MET A 104 -0.27 2.39 -8.79
C MET A 104 -0.72 3.12 -10.05
N ALA A 105 -1.38 2.43 -10.97
CA ALA A 105 -1.68 2.94 -12.31
C ALA A 105 -2.97 2.34 -12.88
N LEU A 106 -3.74 3.16 -13.60
CA LEU A 106 -5.03 2.77 -14.21
C LEU A 106 -5.17 3.18 -15.69
N GLY A 107 -4.10 3.68 -16.31
CA GLY A 107 -4.04 3.87 -17.76
C GLY A 107 -3.45 2.67 -18.50
N ASN A 108 -2.72 2.97 -19.58
CA ASN A 108 -1.98 1.96 -20.32
C ASN A 108 -0.95 1.27 -19.39
N TYR A 109 -0.89 -0.06 -19.47
CA TYR A 109 -0.02 -0.85 -18.62
C TYR A 109 1.46 -0.55 -18.84
N GLN A 110 1.91 -0.51 -20.10
CA GLN A 110 3.33 -0.34 -20.42
C GLN A 110 3.81 1.05 -20.01
N ASP A 111 3.00 2.08 -20.29
CA ASP A 111 3.29 3.44 -19.84
C ASP A 111 3.40 3.52 -18.32
N GLY A 112 2.49 2.86 -17.59
CA GLY A 112 2.55 2.78 -16.12
C GLY A 112 3.82 2.10 -15.61
N VAL A 113 4.21 0.97 -16.20
CA VAL A 113 5.48 0.28 -15.87
C VAL A 113 6.68 1.18 -16.14
N ASP A 114 6.70 1.87 -17.28
CA ASP A 114 7.82 2.72 -17.67
C ASP A 114 7.94 3.95 -16.76
N LEU A 115 6.81 4.51 -16.32
CA LEU A 115 6.80 5.54 -15.27
C LEU A 115 7.41 5.02 -13.95
N ILE A 116 6.98 3.85 -13.50
CA ILE A 116 7.46 3.25 -12.24
C ILE A 116 8.97 2.96 -12.30
N LYS A 117 9.50 2.53 -13.46
CA LYS A 117 10.94 2.33 -13.68
C LYS A 117 11.76 3.60 -13.46
N THR A 118 11.20 4.78 -13.71
CA THR A 118 11.93 6.05 -13.52
C THR A 118 12.17 6.40 -12.04
N ILE A 119 11.42 5.78 -11.13
CA ILE A 119 11.53 6.03 -9.69
C ILE A 119 12.79 5.32 -9.19
N ARG A 120 13.74 6.11 -8.68
CA ARG A 120 15.08 5.64 -8.32
C ARG A 120 15.17 4.93 -6.97
N ALA A 121 14.26 5.25 -6.05
CA ALA A 121 14.20 4.63 -4.74
C ALA A 121 14.07 3.11 -4.83
N ARG A 122 14.40 2.44 -3.73
CA ARG A 122 14.05 1.03 -3.51
C ARG A 122 12.53 0.96 -3.36
N LYS A 123 11.87 0.04 -4.06
CA LYS A 123 10.40 0.05 -4.19
C LYS A 123 9.79 -1.24 -3.66
N LEU A 124 8.79 -1.12 -2.80
CA LEU A 124 7.89 -2.22 -2.42
C LEU A 124 6.46 -1.88 -2.81
N LEU A 125 5.69 -2.90 -3.19
CA LEU A 125 4.26 -2.76 -3.45
C LEU A 125 3.47 -3.60 -2.46
N ILE A 126 2.56 -2.94 -1.73
CA ILE A 126 1.42 -3.58 -1.09
C ILE A 126 0.29 -3.56 -2.11
N VAL A 127 -0.19 -4.71 -2.55
CA VAL A 127 -1.08 -4.79 -3.70
C VAL A 127 -2.48 -4.23 -3.38
N GLY A 128 -2.96 -3.29 -4.20
CA GLY A 128 -4.35 -2.80 -4.18
C GLY A 128 -5.23 -3.49 -5.24
N ASN A 129 -6.55 -3.24 -5.22
CA ASN A 129 -7.47 -3.87 -6.18
C ASN A 129 -7.18 -3.47 -7.63
N HIS A 130 -6.73 -2.23 -7.88
CA HIS A 130 -6.46 -1.77 -9.24
C HIS A 130 -5.09 -2.22 -9.77
N ASP A 131 -4.25 -2.76 -8.90
CA ASP A 131 -3.03 -3.47 -9.28
C ASP A 131 -3.31 -4.92 -9.71
N MET A 132 -4.55 -5.38 -9.56
CA MET A 132 -5.00 -6.71 -9.98
C MET A 132 -5.70 -6.64 -11.35
N THR A 133 -5.55 -7.70 -12.13
CA THR A 133 -6.37 -7.93 -13.32
C THR A 133 -7.76 -8.41 -12.91
N ARG A 134 -8.73 -8.34 -13.83
CA ARG A 134 -10.12 -8.77 -13.56
C ARG A 134 -10.25 -10.24 -13.17
N ASP A 135 -9.31 -11.07 -13.61
CA ASP A 135 -9.18 -12.49 -13.30
C ASP A 135 -8.32 -12.77 -12.05
N GLY A 136 -7.98 -11.75 -11.26
CA GLY A 136 -7.35 -11.94 -9.95
C GLY A 136 -5.84 -12.21 -9.99
N ARG A 137 -5.12 -11.75 -11.02
CA ARG A 137 -3.66 -11.84 -11.08
C ARG A 137 -3.03 -10.47 -10.80
N CYS A 138 -1.92 -10.42 -10.07
CA CYS A 138 -1.21 -9.16 -9.90
C CYS A 138 -0.59 -8.73 -11.24
N ARG A 139 -0.81 -7.48 -11.63
CA ARG A 139 -0.36 -6.92 -12.91
C ARG A 139 1.16 -6.84 -12.99
N TYR A 140 1.85 -6.76 -11.86
CA TYR A 140 3.29 -6.47 -11.79
C TYR A 140 4.17 -7.70 -11.50
N ASP A 141 3.59 -8.86 -11.21
CA ASP A 141 4.36 -10.10 -10.93
C ASP A 141 5.31 -10.50 -12.09
N ARG A 142 4.95 -10.12 -13.32
CA ARG A 142 5.77 -10.39 -14.51
C ARG A 142 6.93 -9.42 -14.71
N GLU A 143 6.93 -8.27 -14.03
CA GLU A 143 7.90 -7.19 -14.23
C GLU A 143 9.10 -7.36 -13.29
N ARG A 144 10.02 -8.24 -13.67
CA ARG A 144 11.21 -8.54 -12.87
C ARG A 144 12.02 -7.27 -12.57
N GLY A 145 12.30 -7.05 -11.28
CA GLY A 145 13.10 -5.91 -10.81
C GLY A 145 12.36 -4.57 -10.76
N LEU A 146 11.05 -4.54 -11.06
CA LEU A 146 10.26 -3.32 -10.91
C LEU A 146 10.05 -2.96 -9.43
N PHE A 147 9.80 -3.98 -8.60
CA PHE A 147 9.72 -3.89 -7.14
C PHE A 147 10.66 -4.92 -6.51
N GLU A 148 11.24 -4.60 -5.35
CA GLU A 148 12.00 -5.57 -4.56
C GLU A 148 11.08 -6.63 -3.95
N ALA A 149 9.84 -6.25 -3.59
CA ALA A 149 8.79 -7.18 -3.21
C ALA A 149 7.40 -6.65 -3.58
N ILE A 150 6.50 -7.60 -3.86
CA ILE A 150 5.09 -7.40 -4.10
C ILE A 150 4.36 -8.32 -3.11
N VAL A 151 3.63 -7.75 -2.17
CA VAL A 151 2.98 -8.51 -1.08
C VAL A 151 1.57 -7.96 -0.80
N PRO A 152 0.64 -8.75 -0.24
CA PRO A 152 -0.70 -8.27 0.07
C PRO A 152 -0.76 -7.41 1.34
N PHE A 153 0.19 -7.60 2.27
CA PHE A 153 0.33 -6.81 3.49
C PHE A 153 1.75 -6.93 4.07
N LEU A 154 2.08 -6.06 5.03
CA LEU A 154 3.28 -6.14 5.88
C LEU A 154 2.89 -6.04 7.35
N HIS A 155 3.73 -6.57 8.23
CA HIS A 155 3.50 -6.48 9.67
C HIS A 155 4.79 -6.45 10.48
N TRP A 156 4.85 -5.63 11.53
CA TRP A 156 6.02 -5.65 12.43
C TRP A 156 5.64 -5.21 13.84
N MET A 157 6.63 -5.18 14.74
CA MET A 157 6.51 -4.56 16.05
C MET A 157 7.02 -3.13 15.97
N GLY A 158 6.13 -2.17 16.12
CA GLY A 158 6.46 -0.75 16.14
C GLY A 158 6.91 -0.27 17.52
N PRO A 159 7.18 1.05 17.64
CA PRO A 159 7.59 1.66 18.90
C PRO A 159 6.58 1.43 20.03
N MET A 160 7.09 1.31 21.25
CA MET A 160 6.28 1.15 22.47
C MET A 160 5.34 -0.07 22.45
N GLY A 161 5.73 -1.15 21.75
CA GLY A 161 4.94 -2.39 21.69
C GLY A 161 3.65 -2.25 20.89
N ARG A 162 3.58 -1.30 19.95
CA ARG A 162 2.42 -1.18 19.04
C ARG A 162 2.58 -2.13 17.87
N LEU A 163 1.51 -2.83 17.52
CA LEU A 163 1.50 -3.70 16.36
C LEU A 163 1.34 -2.84 15.10
N VAL A 164 2.26 -2.92 14.14
CA VAL A 164 2.11 -2.21 12.87
C VAL A 164 1.62 -3.19 11.81
N PHE A 165 0.60 -2.77 11.05
CA PHE A 165 0.00 -3.52 9.96
C PHE A 165 -0.17 -2.60 8.75
N VAL A 166 0.35 -2.98 7.59
CA VAL A 166 0.26 -2.19 6.36
C VAL A 166 -0.50 -3.00 5.32
N SER A 167 -1.59 -2.45 4.82
CA SER A 167 -2.50 -3.10 3.88
C SER A 167 -3.13 -2.03 3.00
N HIS A 168 -3.45 -2.31 1.74
CA HIS A 168 -4.14 -1.33 0.91
C HIS A 168 -5.50 -0.95 1.52
N TYR A 169 -6.28 -1.94 1.94
CA TYR A 169 -7.54 -1.71 2.64
C TYR A 169 -7.32 -1.30 4.10
N PRO A 170 -8.13 -0.37 4.64
CA PRO A 170 -8.20 -0.15 6.07
C PRO A 170 -8.56 -1.45 6.78
N ALA A 171 -7.78 -1.80 7.80
CA ALA A 171 -7.91 -3.07 8.49
C ALA A 171 -9.18 -3.13 9.35
N PHE A 172 -9.98 -4.17 9.20
CA PHE A 172 -11.05 -4.50 10.14
C PHE A 172 -10.50 -5.46 11.20
N ILE A 173 -10.54 -5.03 12.47
CA ILE A 173 -10.09 -5.88 13.58
C ILE A 173 -11.21 -6.84 13.98
N PRO A 174 -10.99 -8.17 13.96
CA PRO A 174 -11.98 -9.14 14.41
C PRO A 174 -12.45 -8.86 15.85
N SER A 175 -13.74 -9.06 16.14
CA SER A 175 -14.34 -8.70 17.43
C SER A 175 -13.78 -9.49 18.63
N ASP A 176 -13.27 -10.70 18.40
CA ASP A 176 -12.64 -11.55 19.41
C ASP A 176 -11.13 -11.28 19.56
N PHE A 177 -10.59 -10.28 18.85
CA PHE A 177 -9.20 -9.87 18.96
C PHE A 177 -8.92 -9.27 20.35
N LYS A 178 -8.39 -10.10 21.25
CA LYS A 178 -7.91 -9.68 22.59
C LYS A 178 -6.44 -9.26 22.57
N GLY A 179 -6.09 -8.36 21.64
CA GLY A 179 -4.70 -8.00 21.35
C GLY A 179 -4.31 -6.56 21.70
N GLU A 180 -3.02 -6.29 21.51
CA GLU A 180 -2.39 -4.98 21.61
C GLU A 180 -2.90 -4.00 20.54
N ARG A 181 -2.68 -2.69 20.77
CA ARG A 181 -3.14 -1.64 19.86
C ARG A 181 -2.46 -1.73 18.50
N VAL A 182 -3.25 -1.73 17.43
CA VAL A 182 -2.79 -1.79 16.04
C VAL A 182 -2.64 -0.38 15.46
N MET A 183 -1.53 -0.13 14.77
CA MET A 183 -1.35 1.00 13.87
C MET A 183 -1.48 0.48 12.44
N ASN A 184 -2.54 0.91 11.75
CA ASN A 184 -2.77 0.51 10.37
C ASN A 184 -2.44 1.64 9.40
N TYR A 185 -1.45 1.43 8.54
CA TYR A 185 -1.19 2.29 7.40
C TYR A 185 -1.91 1.72 6.18
N HIS A 186 -2.79 2.52 5.58
CA HIS A 186 -3.65 2.06 4.49
C HIS A 186 -3.85 3.11 3.40
N GLY A 187 -4.47 2.69 2.30
CA GLY A 187 -4.91 3.55 1.20
C GLY A 187 -6.42 3.43 0.99
N HIS A 188 -6.83 3.26 -0.28
CA HIS A 188 -8.15 2.83 -0.75
C HIS A 188 -9.32 3.81 -0.53
N LEU A 189 -9.34 4.52 0.59
CA LEU A 189 -10.44 5.40 0.98
C LEU A 189 -10.39 6.80 0.36
N HIS A 190 -9.31 7.12 -0.35
CA HIS A 190 -9.10 8.45 -0.93
C HIS A 190 -9.27 9.54 0.13
N GLU A 191 -10.09 10.58 -0.14
CA GLU A 191 -10.39 11.71 0.77
C GLU A 191 -11.00 11.28 2.12
N LYS A 192 -11.43 10.02 2.28
CA LYS A 192 -12.08 9.53 3.52
C LYS A 192 -11.07 8.93 4.48
N ASN A 193 -11.35 9.06 5.76
CA ASN A 193 -10.57 8.43 6.84
C ASN A 193 -11.48 7.56 7.69
N MET A 194 -10.92 6.45 8.20
CA MET A 194 -11.55 5.66 9.25
C MET A 194 -11.37 6.35 10.60
N GLU A 195 -12.39 6.31 11.44
CA GLU A 195 -12.26 6.78 12.82
C GLU A 195 -11.42 5.80 13.63
N SER A 196 -10.38 6.33 14.29
CA SER A 196 -9.54 5.54 15.19
C SER A 196 -10.26 5.30 16.52
N ASN A 197 -9.96 4.18 17.16
CA ASN A 197 -10.48 3.81 18.48
C ASN A 197 -9.37 3.26 19.38
N ASP A 198 -9.74 2.72 20.54
CA ASP A 198 -8.77 2.20 21.52
C ASP A 198 -7.94 1.01 21.00
N GLN A 199 -8.47 0.26 20.02
CA GLN A 199 -7.87 -0.95 19.49
C GLN A 199 -7.04 -0.69 18.23
N ILE A 200 -7.46 0.25 17.37
CA ILE A 200 -6.81 0.54 16.11
C ILE A 200 -6.70 2.04 15.84
N LYS A 201 -5.50 2.46 15.43
CA LYS A 201 -5.22 3.79 14.89
C LYS A 201 -4.96 3.69 13.39
N TYR A 202 -5.74 4.42 12.61
CA TYR A 202 -5.62 4.44 11.15
C TYR A 202 -4.74 5.61 10.69
N PHE A 203 -3.91 5.33 9.69
CA PHE A 203 -3.09 6.30 8.99
C PHE A 203 -3.31 6.12 7.49
N ASN A 204 -4.08 7.02 6.88
CA ASN A 204 -4.31 6.99 5.44
C ASN A 204 -3.08 7.57 4.71
N ALA A 205 -2.33 6.68 4.05
CA ALA A 205 -1.18 6.98 3.20
C ALA A 205 -1.60 7.39 1.77
N GLY A 206 -2.90 7.37 1.46
CA GLY A 206 -3.49 7.83 0.20
C GLY A 206 -3.03 9.25 -0.13
N TRP A 207 -2.64 9.44 -1.39
CA TRP A 207 -2.21 10.76 -1.86
C TRP A 207 -3.30 11.82 -1.69
N ASP A 208 -4.57 11.42 -1.76
CA ASP A 208 -5.72 12.31 -1.61
C ASP A 208 -5.88 12.89 -0.19
N VAL A 209 -5.20 12.34 0.81
CA VAL A 209 -5.18 12.86 2.19
C VAL A 209 -3.83 13.47 2.54
N SER A 210 -2.74 12.79 2.19
CA SER A 210 -1.39 13.22 2.56
C SER A 210 -0.83 14.31 1.64
N HIS A 211 -1.31 14.39 0.39
CA HIS A 211 -0.75 15.18 -0.71
C HIS A 211 0.77 15.01 -0.87
N GLY A 212 1.31 13.88 -0.42
CA GLY A 212 2.73 13.77 -0.10
C GLY A 212 3.19 12.35 0.19
N LEU A 213 4.28 12.27 0.95
CA LEU A 213 4.89 11.03 1.41
C LEU A 213 4.84 11.03 2.94
N LEU A 214 4.38 9.93 3.53
CA LEU A 214 4.60 9.69 4.96
C LEU A 214 6.04 9.17 5.13
N CYS A 215 6.73 9.62 6.18
CA CYS A 215 8.05 9.12 6.55
C CYS A 215 7.96 8.48 7.93
N LEU A 216 8.47 7.26 8.05
CA LEU A 216 8.74 6.58 9.31
C LEU A 216 10.22 6.74 9.69
#